data_AF-A0A936V251-F1
#
_entry.id   AF-A0A936V251-F1
#
_cell.length_a   1.000
_cell.length_b   1.000
_cell.length_c   1.000
_cell.angle_alpha   90.00
_cell.angle_beta   90.00
_cell.angle_gamma   90.00
#
_symmetry.space_group_name_H-M   'P 1'
#
loop_
_entity.id
_entity.type
_entity.pdbx_description
1 polymer ?
#
loop_
_entity_poly.entity_id
_entity_poly.type
_entity_poly.pdbx_seq_one_letter_code
_entity_poly.pdbx_strand_id
1 'polypeptide(L)'
;MKTKLFLLTSFLLLTANAICFGQSIKQSLKSGENFKVGQIIYSADKQYKLLLQNDALVVKKGNVIVWQSDMQGSWLPTTKIDRITFNNGEINCLFHNSIQWSSRTNFPNSKLVLGNDGIIKISTSDNRILWESFAVTANSIKPPLVSGGDEGPFNDSVMQPADKIKLYVVFVDWTDAKATENNFDSLWNLVTGNGELLKSFKKQGRAINLSVEPYLAKKWIALPKTAEFYFPPHTPANEWNWETYIKDCPALLHTAFGLDTFTNNSIAVFLPNPSVGEKWKNDVPTGNHIINFRGMKVVITGSPDIYTRKYGTLMHEIGHGFGTGELYPIPPFEWYDTEMMGLDVMSNSDLATGFMGYHRYRYGWMPYKKEKPTSVYLTEPHSYRIVLTTLSSDNGIKMVLIPDKSVSQTNLHKPSKLWGIEIAQDVQSKEQFLAGKNEKMITEGEMIIIYTVEYPELEGKRAIRLFPKKAFDKDKDKWRKVFLYEDGETFENPSAPFDLKIYKNKDGGFYLDIKLKTK
;
A
#
# COMPACT_ATOMS: atom_id res chain seq x y z
N MET A 1 14.78 -57.98 -66.74
CA MET A 1 15.66 -58.04 -65.55
C MET A 1 15.54 -56.68 -64.86
N LYS A 2 15.10 -56.49 -63.61
CA LYS A 2 14.97 -57.32 -62.42
C LYS A 2 13.68 -56.96 -61.67
N THR A 3 13.08 -57.99 -61.08
CA THR A 3 11.98 -58.02 -60.13
C THR A 3 12.39 -57.50 -58.74
N LYS A 4 11.45 -56.88 -58.00
CA LYS A 4 11.29 -56.84 -56.51
C LYS A 4 9.98 -56.06 -56.25
N LEU A 5 8.82 -56.64 -55.96
CA LEU A 5 8.34 -57.49 -54.86
C LEU A 5 8.19 -56.75 -53.49
N PHE A 6 6.91 -56.44 -53.18
CA PHE A 6 6.20 -56.34 -51.88
C PHE A 6 6.51 -55.22 -50.87
N LEU A 7 5.47 -54.45 -50.48
CA LEU A 7 4.65 -54.80 -49.31
C LEU A 7 3.28 -54.08 -49.34
N LEU A 8 2.22 -54.85 -49.07
CA LEU A 8 0.84 -54.42 -48.90
C LEU A 8 0.61 -54.13 -47.41
N THR A 9 0.12 -52.94 -47.06
CA THR A 9 -0.43 -52.66 -45.72
C THR A 9 -1.81 -52.03 -45.87
N SER A 10 -2.82 -52.84 -45.56
CA SER A 10 -4.22 -52.47 -45.49
C SER A 10 -4.47 -51.55 -44.29
N PHE A 11 -4.97 -50.34 -44.51
CA PHE A 11 -5.49 -49.47 -43.44
C PHE A 11 -7.02 -49.53 -43.42
N LEU A 12 -7.56 -50.04 -42.32
CA LEU A 12 -8.96 -49.91 -41.93
C LEU A 12 -9.26 -48.41 -41.70
N LEU A 13 -10.21 -47.83 -42.45
CA LEU A 13 -10.81 -46.55 -42.09
C LEU A 13 -11.87 -46.77 -41.00
N LEU A 14 -11.57 -46.40 -39.75
CA LEU A 14 -12.60 -46.10 -38.75
C LEU A 14 -13.09 -44.67 -38.99
N THR A 15 -14.35 -44.50 -39.37
CA THR A 15 -15.02 -43.20 -39.37
C THR A 15 -15.37 -42.83 -37.92
N ALA A 16 -14.57 -41.94 -37.32
CA ALA A 16 -14.95 -41.27 -36.08
C ALA A 16 -15.95 -40.15 -36.41
N ASN A 17 -17.20 -40.31 -35.99
CA ASN A 17 -18.18 -39.23 -35.94
C ASN A 17 -17.71 -38.19 -34.91
N ALA A 18 -17.11 -37.10 -35.39
CA ALA A 18 -16.88 -35.91 -34.58
C ALA A 18 -18.23 -35.22 -34.33
N ILE A 19 -18.80 -35.43 -33.14
CA ILE A 19 -19.89 -34.60 -32.63
C ILE A 19 -19.30 -33.21 -32.35
N CYS A 20 -19.41 -32.31 -33.32
CA CYS A 20 -19.07 -30.91 -33.13
C CYS A 20 -20.17 -30.27 -32.28
N PHE A 21 -19.96 -30.15 -30.97
CA PHE A 21 -20.81 -29.31 -30.12
C PHE A 21 -20.71 -27.87 -30.62
N GLY A 22 -21.75 -27.38 -31.30
CA GLY A 22 -21.83 -25.98 -31.72
C GLY A 22 -21.81 -25.06 -30.51
N GLN A 23 -20.87 -24.12 -30.46
CA GLN A 23 -20.85 -23.07 -29.44
C GLN A 23 -22.04 -22.13 -29.66
N SER A 24 -22.94 -22.02 -28.68
CA SER A 24 -24.04 -21.06 -28.76
C SER A 24 -23.54 -19.66 -28.36
N ILE A 25 -23.67 -18.70 -29.28
CA ILE A 25 -23.25 -17.31 -29.07
C ILE A 25 -24.43 -16.49 -28.54
N LYS A 26 -24.24 -15.78 -27.44
CA LYS A 26 -25.19 -14.80 -26.87
C LYS A 26 -24.53 -13.42 -26.72
N GLN A 27 -25.35 -12.37 -26.66
CA GLN A 27 -24.89 -11.01 -26.30
C GLN A 27 -25.24 -10.64 -24.85
N SER A 28 -26.21 -11.34 -24.24
CA SER A 28 -26.66 -11.09 -22.88
C SER A 28 -27.35 -12.33 -22.28
N LEU A 29 -27.53 -12.36 -20.97
CA LEU A 29 -28.49 -13.25 -20.29
C LEU A 29 -29.66 -12.44 -19.75
N LYS A 30 -30.88 -12.92 -19.97
CA LYS A 30 -32.11 -12.39 -19.37
C LYS A 30 -32.48 -13.16 -18.12
N SER A 31 -33.36 -12.59 -17.30
CA SER A 31 -33.90 -13.28 -16.13
C SER A 31 -34.49 -14.64 -16.51
N GLY A 32 -34.15 -15.69 -15.75
CA GLY A 32 -34.55 -17.08 -16.01
C GLY A 32 -33.56 -17.85 -16.89
N GLU A 33 -32.56 -17.19 -17.48
CA GLU A 33 -31.58 -17.86 -18.33
C GLU A 33 -30.39 -18.41 -17.55
N ASN A 34 -29.82 -19.48 -18.12
CA ASN A 34 -28.59 -20.09 -17.64
C ASN A 34 -27.45 -19.87 -18.64
N PHE A 35 -26.23 -19.79 -18.10
CA PHE A 35 -24.99 -19.79 -18.84
C PHE A 35 -24.14 -20.98 -18.41
N LYS A 36 -23.84 -21.88 -19.35
CA LYS A 36 -23.19 -23.18 -19.10
C LYS A 36 -21.93 -23.33 -19.95
N VAL A 37 -21.15 -24.36 -19.67
CA VAL A 37 -20.00 -24.77 -20.49
C VAL A 37 -20.40 -24.88 -21.96
N GLY A 38 -19.55 -24.36 -22.86
CA GLY A 38 -19.80 -24.32 -24.31
C GLY A 38 -20.56 -23.07 -24.80
N GLN A 39 -21.04 -22.22 -23.90
CA GLN A 39 -21.69 -20.95 -24.25
C GLN A 39 -20.70 -19.79 -24.15
N ILE A 40 -20.91 -18.76 -24.98
CA ILE A 40 -20.07 -17.57 -25.02
C ILE A 40 -20.97 -16.32 -25.02
N ILE A 41 -20.63 -15.35 -24.18
CA ILE A 41 -21.18 -13.99 -24.25
C ILE A 41 -20.10 -13.05 -24.79
N TYR A 42 -20.38 -12.37 -25.90
CA TYR A 42 -19.48 -11.34 -26.43
C TYR A 42 -19.84 -9.95 -25.93
N SER A 43 -18.82 -9.10 -25.78
CA SER A 43 -19.01 -7.66 -25.75
C SER A 43 -19.63 -7.16 -27.06
N ALA A 44 -20.28 -6.00 -27.02
CA ALA A 44 -20.94 -5.44 -28.21
C ALA A 44 -19.96 -5.18 -29.36
N ASP A 45 -18.73 -4.78 -29.07
CA ASP A 45 -17.64 -4.61 -30.03
C ASP A 45 -16.91 -5.91 -30.41
N LYS A 46 -17.31 -7.04 -29.82
CA LYS A 46 -16.73 -8.37 -29.97
C LYS A 46 -15.24 -8.49 -29.61
N GLN A 47 -14.66 -7.50 -28.92
CA GLN A 47 -13.26 -7.55 -28.47
C GLN A 47 -13.08 -8.49 -27.28
N TYR A 48 -14.11 -8.60 -26.43
CA TYR A 48 -14.11 -9.43 -25.24
C TYR A 48 -15.12 -10.57 -25.35
N LYS A 49 -14.81 -11.70 -24.72
CA LYS A 49 -15.71 -12.83 -24.56
C LYS A 49 -15.68 -13.40 -23.15
N LEU A 50 -16.85 -13.70 -22.63
CA LEU A 50 -17.07 -14.39 -21.37
C LEU A 50 -17.44 -15.84 -21.68
N LEU A 51 -16.79 -16.80 -21.01
CA LEU A 51 -17.00 -18.23 -21.18
C LEU A 51 -16.72 -19.01 -19.89
N LEU A 52 -17.29 -20.20 -19.76
CA LEU A 52 -16.91 -21.17 -18.73
C LEU A 52 -15.86 -22.13 -19.32
N GLN A 53 -14.67 -22.19 -18.71
CA GLN A 53 -13.56 -23.05 -19.12
C GLN A 53 -12.86 -23.63 -17.88
N ASN A 54 -12.60 -24.95 -17.87
CA ASN A 54 -11.90 -25.65 -16.78
C ASN A 54 -12.49 -25.36 -15.39
N ASP A 55 -13.81 -25.45 -15.25
CA ASP A 55 -14.53 -25.14 -14.01
C ASP A 55 -14.36 -23.68 -13.53
N ALA A 56 -13.98 -22.74 -14.40
CA ALA A 56 -13.82 -21.32 -14.08
C ALA A 56 -14.61 -20.43 -15.05
N LEU A 57 -15.11 -19.30 -14.54
CA LEU A 57 -15.66 -18.23 -15.38
C LEU A 57 -14.50 -17.38 -15.88
N VAL A 58 -14.40 -17.17 -17.19
CA VAL A 58 -13.23 -16.56 -17.84
C VAL A 58 -13.66 -15.45 -18.77
N VAL A 59 -13.03 -14.27 -18.65
CA VAL A 59 -13.09 -13.19 -19.64
C VAL A 59 -11.80 -13.19 -20.45
N LYS A 60 -11.92 -13.21 -21.78
CA LYS A 60 -10.79 -13.13 -22.72
C LYS A 60 -10.89 -11.93 -23.63
N LYS A 61 -9.75 -11.34 -23.96
CA LYS A 61 -9.57 -10.44 -25.12
C LYS A 61 -8.75 -11.17 -26.17
N GLY A 62 -9.39 -11.55 -27.28
CA GLY A 62 -8.80 -12.53 -28.21
C GLY A 62 -8.53 -13.87 -27.53
N ASN A 63 -7.25 -14.27 -27.47
CA ASN A 63 -6.81 -15.51 -26.79
C ASN A 63 -6.22 -15.28 -25.39
N VAL A 64 -6.10 -14.02 -24.96
CA VAL A 64 -5.54 -13.66 -23.65
C VAL A 64 -6.64 -13.68 -22.60
N ILE A 65 -6.41 -14.40 -21.50
CA ILE A 65 -7.27 -14.33 -20.30
C ILE A 65 -6.97 -13.02 -19.59
N VAL A 66 -7.97 -12.14 -19.51
CA VAL A 66 -7.86 -10.85 -18.82
C VAL A 66 -8.45 -10.90 -17.41
N TRP A 67 -9.34 -11.86 -17.15
CA TRP A 67 -9.85 -12.18 -15.83
C TRP A 67 -10.38 -13.62 -15.78
N GLN A 68 -10.29 -14.28 -14.63
CA GLN A 68 -10.93 -15.56 -14.38
C GLN A 68 -11.33 -15.70 -12.90
N SER A 69 -12.33 -16.54 -12.62
CA SER A 69 -12.92 -16.68 -11.29
C SER A 69 -11.96 -17.19 -10.21
N ASP A 70 -10.93 -17.95 -10.57
CA ASP A 70 -9.92 -18.53 -9.68
C ASP A 70 -8.63 -17.70 -9.63
N MET A 71 -8.57 -16.54 -10.30
CA MET A 71 -7.46 -15.59 -10.12
C MET A 71 -7.53 -14.96 -8.74
N GLN A 72 -6.37 -14.81 -8.10
CA GLN A 72 -6.23 -14.05 -6.86
C GLN A 72 -6.70 -12.58 -7.08
N GLY A 73 -7.68 -12.12 -6.29
CA GLY A 73 -8.34 -10.82 -6.46
C GLY A 73 -9.64 -10.87 -7.27
N SER A 74 -10.08 -12.06 -7.69
CA SER A 74 -11.44 -12.29 -8.18
C SER A 74 -12.47 -12.03 -7.09
N TRP A 75 -13.60 -11.44 -7.45
CA TRP A 75 -14.77 -11.31 -6.57
C TRP A 75 -15.54 -12.64 -6.43
N LEU A 76 -15.24 -13.61 -7.30
CA LEU A 76 -15.68 -15.00 -7.14
C LEU A 76 -14.68 -15.74 -6.25
N PRO A 77 -15.16 -16.58 -5.32
CA PRO A 77 -14.30 -17.51 -4.59
C PRO A 77 -13.57 -18.43 -5.56
N THR A 78 -12.43 -18.99 -5.17
CA THR A 78 -11.63 -19.93 -5.98
C THR A 78 -12.30 -21.31 -6.15
N THR A 79 -13.60 -21.39 -5.90
CA THR A 79 -14.40 -22.60 -6.05
C THR A 79 -14.70 -22.87 -7.52
N LYS A 80 -14.89 -24.14 -7.83
CA LYS A 80 -15.28 -24.60 -9.17
C LYS A 80 -16.66 -24.07 -9.54
N ILE A 81 -16.88 -23.75 -10.81
CA ILE A 81 -18.16 -23.27 -11.37
C ILE A 81 -18.43 -24.01 -12.69
N ASP A 82 -19.60 -24.65 -12.78
CA ASP A 82 -20.07 -25.32 -14.01
C ASP A 82 -21.21 -24.56 -14.71
N ARG A 83 -21.84 -23.62 -14.00
CA ARG A 83 -23.03 -22.90 -14.45
C ARG A 83 -23.19 -21.56 -13.75
N ILE A 84 -23.74 -20.60 -14.49
CA ILE A 84 -24.29 -19.36 -13.95
C ILE A 84 -25.79 -19.35 -14.19
N THR A 85 -26.58 -18.99 -13.19
CA THR A 85 -27.99 -18.61 -13.39
C THR A 85 -28.13 -17.11 -13.21
N PHE A 86 -29.01 -16.50 -14.01
CA PHE A 86 -29.35 -15.10 -13.87
C PHE A 86 -30.86 -14.96 -13.66
N ASN A 87 -31.26 -14.68 -12.42
CA ASN A 87 -32.67 -14.66 -12.02
C ASN A 87 -32.98 -13.37 -11.26
N ASN A 88 -33.97 -12.60 -11.74
CA ASN A 88 -34.42 -11.34 -11.15
C ASN A 88 -33.27 -10.36 -10.83
N GLY A 89 -32.26 -10.32 -11.70
CA GLY A 89 -31.11 -9.45 -11.50
C GLY A 89 -30.10 -9.96 -10.48
N GLU A 90 -30.17 -11.22 -10.07
CA GLU A 90 -29.17 -11.90 -9.26
C GLU A 90 -28.33 -12.85 -10.13
N ILE A 91 -27.02 -12.80 -9.96
CA ILE A 91 -26.07 -13.74 -10.57
C ILE A 91 -25.76 -14.80 -9.52
N ASN A 92 -26.05 -16.06 -9.83
CA ASN A 92 -25.61 -17.18 -9.02
C ASN A 92 -24.59 -18.00 -9.81
N CYS A 93 -23.44 -18.28 -9.20
CA CYS A 93 -22.45 -19.21 -9.72
C CYS A 93 -22.60 -20.54 -9.01
N LEU A 94 -22.76 -21.61 -9.77
CA LEU A 94 -23.09 -22.94 -9.26
C LEU A 94 -22.06 -23.97 -9.68
N PHE A 95 -21.97 -25.01 -8.85
CA PHE A 95 -21.27 -26.26 -9.15
C PHE A 95 -22.10 -27.42 -8.62
N HIS A 96 -22.43 -28.39 -9.47
CA HIS A 96 -23.30 -29.53 -9.12
C HIS A 96 -24.60 -29.10 -8.40
N ASN A 97 -25.26 -28.04 -8.90
CA ASN A 97 -26.47 -27.41 -8.35
C ASN A 97 -26.33 -26.73 -6.97
N SER A 98 -25.14 -26.71 -6.38
CA SER A 98 -24.86 -25.92 -5.17
C SER A 98 -24.39 -24.52 -5.55
N ILE A 99 -24.99 -23.49 -4.94
CA ILE A 99 -24.58 -22.09 -5.12
C ILE A 99 -23.23 -21.90 -4.43
N GLN A 100 -22.20 -21.67 -5.24
CA GLN A 100 -20.84 -21.38 -4.77
C GLN A 100 -20.67 -19.90 -4.44
N TRP A 101 -21.37 -19.04 -5.19
CA TRP A 101 -21.37 -17.61 -4.98
C TRP A 101 -22.66 -16.99 -5.52
N SER A 102 -23.09 -15.89 -4.89
CA SER A 102 -24.22 -15.08 -5.33
C SER A 102 -23.85 -13.59 -5.27
N SER A 103 -24.31 -12.82 -6.26
CA SER A 103 -24.16 -11.36 -6.25
C SER A 103 -25.00 -10.70 -5.17
N ARG A 104 -26.06 -11.38 -4.71
CA ARG A 104 -27.08 -10.87 -3.79
C ARG A 104 -27.73 -9.57 -4.27
N THR A 105 -27.76 -9.39 -5.58
CA THR A 105 -28.43 -8.26 -6.23
C THR A 105 -29.88 -8.61 -6.54
N ASN A 106 -30.75 -7.60 -6.57
CA ASN A 106 -32.17 -7.79 -6.90
C ASN A 106 -32.60 -6.68 -7.85
N PHE A 107 -32.56 -6.98 -9.15
CA PHE A 107 -32.89 -6.06 -10.23
C PHE A 107 -33.85 -6.75 -11.22
N PRO A 108 -35.16 -6.74 -10.96
CA PRO A 108 -36.15 -7.29 -11.88
C PRO A 108 -36.04 -6.62 -13.26
N ASN A 109 -36.36 -7.37 -14.32
CA ASN A 109 -36.32 -6.90 -15.71
C ASN A 109 -34.95 -6.42 -16.22
N SER A 110 -33.87 -6.86 -15.59
CA SER A 110 -32.50 -6.58 -16.03
C SER A 110 -31.93 -7.69 -16.93
N LYS A 111 -30.75 -7.43 -17.49
CA LYS A 111 -29.96 -8.37 -18.27
C LYS A 111 -28.50 -8.36 -17.80
N LEU A 112 -27.86 -9.52 -17.82
CA LEU A 112 -26.41 -9.67 -17.69
C LEU A 112 -25.76 -9.44 -19.06
N VAL A 113 -24.74 -8.61 -19.13
CA VAL A 113 -23.97 -8.32 -20.35
C VAL A 113 -22.48 -8.36 -20.05
N LEU A 114 -21.67 -8.54 -21.09
CA LEU A 114 -20.25 -8.23 -21.04
C LEU A 114 -20.04 -6.86 -21.68
N GLY A 115 -19.49 -5.91 -20.93
CA GLY A 115 -19.16 -4.59 -21.45
C GLY A 115 -17.98 -4.63 -22.42
N ASN A 116 -17.85 -3.60 -23.26
CA ASN A 116 -16.69 -3.41 -24.16
C ASN A 116 -15.39 -3.11 -23.38
N ASP A 117 -15.48 -2.91 -22.08
CA ASP A 117 -14.37 -2.81 -21.13
C ASP A 117 -13.93 -4.18 -20.56
N GLY A 118 -14.65 -5.26 -20.87
CA GLY A 118 -14.39 -6.60 -20.33
C GLY A 118 -15.02 -6.85 -18.96
N ILE A 119 -15.87 -5.95 -18.47
CA ILE A 119 -16.55 -6.09 -17.17
C ILE A 119 -17.91 -6.78 -17.37
N ILE A 120 -18.28 -7.70 -16.48
CA ILE A 120 -19.62 -8.31 -16.48
C ILE A 120 -20.57 -7.34 -15.79
N LYS A 121 -21.68 -6.96 -16.42
CA LYS A 121 -22.60 -5.94 -15.92
C LYS A 121 -24.01 -6.46 -15.85
N ILE A 122 -24.77 -5.99 -14.89
CA ILE A 122 -26.23 -6.05 -14.89
C ILE A 122 -26.73 -4.70 -15.36
N SER A 123 -27.53 -4.68 -16.41
CA SER A 123 -28.10 -3.45 -16.98
C SER A 123 -29.61 -3.59 -17.18
N THR A 124 -30.32 -2.49 -17.21
CA THR A 124 -31.71 -2.42 -17.69
C THR A 124 -31.81 -2.68 -19.20
N SER A 125 -33.04 -2.76 -19.72
CA SER A 125 -33.30 -2.93 -21.16
C SER A 125 -32.76 -1.77 -22.02
N ASP A 126 -32.80 -0.54 -21.49
CA ASP A 126 -32.25 0.70 -22.07
C ASP A 126 -30.73 0.87 -21.84
N ASN A 127 -30.03 -0.18 -21.41
CA ASN A 127 -28.57 -0.22 -21.18
C ASN A 127 -28.05 0.63 -20.03
N ARG A 128 -28.90 1.15 -19.13
CA ARG A 128 -28.43 1.77 -17.89
C ARG A 128 -27.85 0.68 -16.98
N ILE A 129 -26.62 0.90 -16.51
CA ILE A 129 -25.91 -0.06 -15.65
C ILE A 129 -26.47 0.01 -14.23
N LEU A 130 -26.76 -1.16 -13.65
CA LEU A 130 -27.29 -1.33 -12.29
C LEU A 130 -26.25 -1.94 -11.35
N TRP A 131 -25.36 -2.77 -11.87
CA TRP A 131 -24.29 -3.43 -11.13
C TRP A 131 -23.17 -3.84 -12.08
N GLU A 132 -21.94 -3.88 -11.59
CA GLU A 132 -20.76 -4.30 -12.35
C GLU A 132 -19.89 -5.25 -11.51
N SER A 133 -19.35 -6.27 -12.15
CA SER A 133 -18.63 -7.37 -11.54
C SER A 133 -17.18 -7.02 -11.22
N PHE A 134 -16.89 -5.84 -10.68
CA PHE A 134 -15.54 -5.29 -10.64
C PHE A 134 -14.44 -6.33 -10.34
N ALA A 135 -13.77 -6.75 -11.40
CA ALA A 135 -12.38 -7.12 -11.41
C ALA A 135 -11.75 -6.22 -12.47
N VAL A 136 -11.00 -5.23 -11.98
CA VAL A 136 -10.11 -4.39 -12.78
C VAL A 136 -10.79 -3.39 -13.74
N THR A 137 -11.34 -2.30 -13.19
CA THR A 137 -11.18 -0.90 -13.69
C THR A 137 -11.95 0.08 -12.80
N ALA A 138 -11.67 0.09 -11.49
CA ALA A 138 -11.68 1.39 -10.82
C ALA A 138 -10.61 2.25 -11.52
N ASN A 139 -10.85 3.56 -11.67
CA ASN A 139 -9.92 4.52 -12.28
C ASN A 139 -8.61 4.53 -11.49
N SER A 140 -7.77 3.52 -11.67
CA SER A 140 -6.57 3.28 -10.88
C SER A 140 -5.52 4.22 -11.44
N ILE A 141 -5.49 5.42 -10.88
CA ILE A 141 -4.53 6.43 -11.29
C ILE A 141 -3.16 5.97 -10.82
N LYS A 142 -2.14 6.23 -11.65
CA LYS A 142 -0.74 6.03 -11.26
C LYS A 142 -0.45 6.90 -10.03
N PRO A 143 -0.04 6.32 -8.88
CA PRO A 143 0.50 7.12 -7.81
C PRO A 143 1.79 7.85 -8.25
N PRO A 144 2.07 9.06 -7.74
CA PRO A 144 1.13 10.04 -7.19
C PRO A 144 0.93 11.23 -8.12
N LEU A 145 -0.09 11.99 -7.75
CA LEU A 145 -0.55 13.17 -8.44
C LEU A 145 -0.40 14.36 -7.46
N VAL A 146 0.55 15.26 -7.77
CA VAL A 146 0.62 16.75 -7.61
C VAL A 146 0.13 17.45 -6.32
N SER A 147 0.85 18.26 -5.51
CA SER A 147 2.23 18.79 -5.34
C SER A 147 2.45 19.31 -3.89
N GLY A 148 3.64 19.16 -3.28
CA GLY A 148 4.24 19.82 -2.09
C GLY A 148 3.51 19.86 -0.72
N GLY A 149 4.13 19.31 0.33
CA GLY A 149 3.81 19.53 1.76
C GLY A 149 3.80 18.25 2.62
N ASP A 150 3.64 18.37 3.94
CA ASP A 150 3.41 17.25 4.88
C ASP A 150 2.23 16.39 4.41
N GLU A 151 2.53 15.22 3.82
CA GLU A 151 1.56 14.34 3.15
C GLU A 151 1.00 14.84 1.81
N GLY A 152 1.34 16.07 1.43
CA GLY A 152 1.11 16.61 0.10
C GLY A 152 2.03 15.96 -0.95
N PRO A 153 1.85 16.21 -2.25
CA PRO A 153 2.59 15.40 -3.25
C PRO A 153 4.07 15.78 -3.44
N PHE A 154 4.82 15.03 -4.25
CA PHE A 154 6.27 15.26 -4.40
C PHE A 154 6.61 16.58 -5.09
N ASN A 155 7.70 17.21 -4.66
CA ASN A 155 8.33 18.37 -5.29
C ASN A 155 9.86 18.18 -5.34
N ASP A 156 10.57 19.09 -6.00
CA ASP A 156 12.03 19.01 -6.17
C ASP A 156 12.83 19.27 -4.88
N SER A 157 12.15 19.60 -3.78
CA SER A 157 12.76 19.80 -2.46
C SER A 157 12.94 18.49 -1.71
N VAL A 158 12.14 17.45 -1.98
CA VAL A 158 12.21 16.16 -1.28
C VAL A 158 12.81 15.05 -2.14
N MET A 159 13.16 13.92 -1.50
CA MET A 159 13.62 12.73 -2.22
C MET A 159 12.48 12.18 -3.09
N GLN A 160 12.81 11.87 -4.35
CA GLN A 160 11.87 11.24 -5.25
C GLN A 160 11.79 9.74 -4.99
N PRO A 161 10.60 9.13 -5.13
CA PRO A 161 10.44 7.68 -5.16
C PRO A 161 11.44 6.99 -6.08
N ALA A 162 12.08 5.95 -5.56
CA ALA A 162 12.99 5.10 -6.31
C ALA A 162 12.86 3.64 -5.83
N ASP A 163 13.24 2.70 -6.68
CA ASP A 163 13.43 1.27 -6.35
C ASP A 163 14.75 1.01 -5.59
N LYS A 164 15.58 2.04 -5.45
CA LYS A 164 16.86 1.99 -4.76
C LYS A 164 17.07 3.25 -3.95
N ILE A 165 17.39 3.10 -2.67
CA ILE A 165 17.75 4.18 -1.75
C ILE A 165 19.19 3.96 -1.33
N LYS A 166 20.04 4.98 -1.48
CA LYS A 166 21.45 4.92 -1.07
C LYS A 166 21.63 5.65 0.26
N LEU A 167 22.15 4.95 1.26
CA LEU A 167 22.46 5.54 2.57
C LEU A 167 23.97 5.75 2.67
N TYR A 168 24.42 7.00 2.63
CA TYR A 168 25.81 7.36 2.87
C TYR A 168 26.01 7.59 4.37
N VAL A 169 26.53 6.58 5.07
CA VAL A 169 26.63 6.58 6.52
C VAL A 169 27.98 7.12 6.95
N VAL A 170 27.96 8.27 7.61
CA VAL A 170 29.12 8.98 8.13
C VAL A 170 29.11 8.85 9.64
N PHE A 171 30.21 8.35 10.20
CA PHE A 171 30.41 8.28 11.65
C PHE A 171 31.13 9.56 12.08
N VAL A 172 30.50 10.36 12.94
CA VAL A 172 31.04 11.65 13.37
C VAL A 172 31.40 11.67 14.85
N ASP A 173 32.49 12.35 15.14
CA ASP A 173 32.90 12.70 16.49
C ASP A 173 33.22 14.20 16.58
N TRP A 174 33.59 14.65 17.78
CA TRP A 174 33.96 16.03 18.02
C TRP A 174 35.38 16.12 18.58
N THR A 175 36.00 17.29 18.46
CA THR A 175 37.33 17.54 19.01
C THR A 175 37.40 17.37 20.52
N ASP A 176 36.31 17.68 21.22
CA ASP A 176 36.11 17.58 22.68
C ASP A 176 35.40 16.29 23.11
N ALA A 177 34.96 15.44 22.17
CA ALA A 177 34.25 14.19 22.45
C ALA A 177 34.61 13.09 21.42
N LYS A 178 35.84 12.60 21.48
CA LYS A 178 36.38 11.60 20.55
C LYS A 178 35.80 10.20 20.76
N ALA A 179 35.59 9.50 19.66
CA ALA A 179 35.09 8.13 19.69
C ALA A 179 36.21 7.13 19.98
N THR A 180 35.85 6.04 20.67
CA THR A 180 36.77 4.95 21.01
C THR A 180 36.40 3.64 20.30
N GLU A 181 35.13 3.44 19.97
CA GLU A 181 34.66 2.28 19.18
C GLU A 181 35.18 2.35 17.75
N ASN A 182 35.64 1.26 17.17
CA ASN A 182 36.19 1.22 15.80
C ASN A 182 35.53 0.14 14.92
N ASN A 183 34.56 -0.61 15.45
CA ASN A 183 33.78 -1.59 14.72
C ASN A 183 32.53 -0.96 14.10
N PHE A 184 32.73 -0.27 12.97
CA PHE A 184 31.66 0.43 12.24
C PHE A 184 30.54 -0.48 11.73
N ASP A 185 30.87 -1.72 11.36
CA ASP A 185 29.86 -2.70 10.93
C ASP A 185 28.97 -3.11 12.11
N SER A 186 29.52 -3.29 13.31
CA SER A 186 28.74 -3.53 14.53
C SER A 186 27.87 -2.34 14.90
N LEU A 187 28.38 -1.12 14.84
CA LEU A 187 27.60 0.10 15.06
C LEU A 187 26.43 0.21 14.08
N TRP A 188 26.66 -0.06 12.80
CA TRP A 188 25.61 -0.06 11.78
C TRP A 188 24.59 -1.18 12.01
N ASN A 189 25.03 -2.37 12.43
CA ASN A 189 24.14 -3.47 12.79
C ASN A 189 23.26 -3.11 13.99
N LEU A 190 23.76 -2.37 14.98
CA LEU A 190 22.93 -1.89 16.09
C LEU A 190 21.81 -0.96 15.59
N VAL A 191 22.17 0.06 14.82
CA VAL A 191 21.21 1.04 14.26
C VAL A 191 20.17 0.37 13.36
N THR A 192 20.58 -0.60 12.53
CA THR A 192 19.67 -1.29 11.60
C THR A 192 18.93 -2.47 12.21
N GLY A 193 19.14 -2.77 13.49
CA GLY A 193 18.56 -3.94 14.14
C GLY A 193 19.00 -5.24 13.46
N ASN A 194 20.30 -5.39 13.16
CA ASN A 194 20.89 -6.54 12.48
C ASN A 194 20.31 -6.76 11.07
N GLY A 195 20.16 -5.67 10.30
CA GLY A 195 19.64 -5.68 8.93
C GLY A 195 18.11 -5.69 8.81
N GLU A 196 17.36 -5.63 9.90
CA GLU A 196 15.90 -5.56 9.87
C GLU A 196 15.38 -4.30 9.15
N LEU A 197 16.12 -3.18 9.20
CA LEU A 197 15.82 -2.00 8.38
C LEU A 197 15.67 -2.37 6.89
N LEU A 198 16.69 -3.03 6.33
CA LEU A 198 16.75 -3.36 4.91
C LEU A 198 15.65 -4.37 4.55
N LYS A 199 15.42 -5.36 5.42
CA LYS A 199 14.34 -6.34 5.25
C LYS A 199 12.96 -5.68 5.27
N SER A 200 12.75 -4.71 6.16
CA SER A 200 11.50 -3.96 6.28
C SER A 200 11.20 -3.17 5.00
N PHE A 201 12.15 -2.39 4.47
CA PHE A 201 11.95 -1.67 3.21
C PHE A 201 11.69 -2.63 2.03
N LYS A 202 12.45 -3.73 1.95
CA LYS A 202 12.23 -4.75 0.91
C LYS A 202 10.82 -5.35 0.99
N LYS A 203 10.29 -5.61 2.19
CA LYS A 203 8.92 -6.10 2.39
C LYS A 203 7.88 -5.08 1.88
N GLN A 204 8.10 -3.80 2.16
CA GLN A 204 7.12 -2.73 1.86
C GLN A 204 7.10 -2.33 0.39
N GLY A 205 8.27 -2.31 -0.27
CA GLY A 205 8.41 -2.02 -1.70
C GLY A 205 8.63 -3.26 -2.55
N ARG A 206 8.14 -4.43 -2.12
CA ARG A 206 8.32 -5.71 -2.85
C ARG A 206 7.89 -5.61 -4.32
N ALA A 207 6.84 -4.85 -4.60
CA ALA A 207 6.30 -4.72 -5.95
C ALA A 207 7.20 -3.92 -6.92
N ILE A 208 8.12 -3.11 -6.38
CA ILE A 208 9.15 -2.38 -7.16
C ILE A 208 10.56 -2.93 -6.91
N ASN A 209 10.70 -4.05 -6.19
CA ASN A 209 11.99 -4.58 -5.75
C ASN A 209 12.83 -3.53 -4.98
N LEU A 210 12.19 -2.81 -4.07
CA LEU A 210 12.84 -1.75 -3.28
C LEU A 210 14.07 -2.28 -2.53
N SER A 211 15.18 -1.58 -2.67
CA SER A 211 16.44 -1.85 -1.99
C SER A 211 16.95 -0.63 -1.23
N VAL A 212 17.57 -0.88 -0.08
CA VAL A 212 18.28 0.12 0.72
C VAL A 212 19.74 -0.32 0.80
N GLU A 213 20.64 0.54 0.31
CA GLU A 213 22.05 0.22 0.16
C GLU A 213 22.92 1.15 1.02
N PRO A 214 23.52 0.63 2.10
CA PRO A 214 24.42 1.42 2.93
C PRO A 214 25.85 1.46 2.35
N TYR A 215 26.43 2.65 2.37
CA TYR A 215 27.82 2.96 2.07
C TYR A 215 28.44 3.54 3.33
N LEU A 216 29.22 2.75 4.05
CA LEU A 216 29.81 3.15 5.34
C LEU A 216 31.17 3.82 5.11
N ALA A 217 31.41 4.99 5.71
CA ALA A 217 32.71 5.67 5.64
C ALA A 217 33.85 4.89 6.33
N LYS A 218 33.50 3.95 7.23
CA LYS A 218 34.41 3.11 8.04
C LYS A 218 35.56 3.86 8.71
N LYS A 219 35.31 5.10 9.13
CA LYS A 219 36.22 5.97 9.88
C LYS A 219 35.40 7.02 10.64
N TRP A 220 35.93 7.49 11.76
CA TRP A 220 35.42 8.68 12.43
C TRP A 220 35.87 9.93 11.69
N ILE A 221 34.93 10.85 11.49
CA ILE A 221 35.20 12.15 10.89
C ILE A 221 34.85 13.21 11.93
N ALA A 222 35.85 13.98 12.32
CA ALA A 222 35.67 15.06 13.27
C ALA A 222 34.84 16.18 12.64
N LEU A 223 33.78 16.60 13.32
CA LEU A 223 33.11 17.84 13.01
C LEU A 223 34.05 19.03 13.28
N PRO A 224 33.89 20.14 12.54
CA PRO A 224 34.81 21.27 12.63
C PRO A 224 34.68 22.07 13.95
N LYS A 225 33.57 21.92 14.68
CA LYS A 225 33.33 22.59 15.97
C LYS A 225 33.09 21.56 17.07
N THR A 226 33.14 22.01 18.32
CA THR A 226 32.96 21.17 19.52
C THR A 226 31.51 20.71 19.69
N ALA A 227 31.31 19.62 20.42
CA ALA A 227 29.96 19.15 20.78
C ALA A 227 29.22 20.23 21.58
N GLU A 228 29.91 20.88 22.52
CA GLU A 228 29.36 21.99 23.32
C GLU A 228 28.98 23.21 22.48
N PHE A 229 29.64 23.47 21.35
CA PHE A 229 29.22 24.54 20.45
C PHE A 229 27.87 24.20 19.81
N TYR A 230 27.72 23.01 19.25
CA TYR A 230 26.48 22.64 18.55
C TYR A 230 25.32 22.44 19.52
N PHE A 231 25.59 21.79 20.65
CA PHE A 231 24.63 21.37 21.66
C PHE A 231 25.10 21.85 23.05
N PRO A 232 24.96 23.15 23.35
CA PRO A 232 25.31 23.69 24.66
C PRO A 232 24.51 22.97 25.76
N PRO A 233 25.16 22.31 26.73
CA PRO A 233 24.44 21.50 27.70
C PRO A 233 23.57 22.34 28.64
N HIS A 234 22.47 21.76 29.11
CA HIS A 234 21.51 22.43 29.99
C HIS A 234 20.85 23.68 29.39
N THR A 235 20.92 23.84 28.07
CA THR A 235 20.19 24.87 27.33
C THR A 235 19.01 24.26 26.60
N PRO A 236 17.88 24.98 26.46
CA PRO A 236 16.76 24.52 25.66
C PRO A 236 17.14 24.45 24.16
N ALA A 237 16.48 23.57 23.41
CA ALA A 237 16.84 23.28 22.02
C ALA A 237 16.82 24.49 21.06
N ASN A 238 16.06 25.54 21.38
CA ASN A 238 16.04 26.80 20.64
C ASN A 238 17.32 27.65 20.78
N GLU A 239 18.19 27.31 21.74
CA GLU A 239 19.50 27.93 21.92
C GLU A 239 20.64 27.13 21.27
N TRP A 240 20.34 25.96 20.70
CA TRP A 240 21.34 25.12 20.04
C TRP A 240 21.74 25.67 18.66
N ASN A 241 23.00 25.46 18.28
CA ASN A 241 23.52 25.87 16.97
C ASN A 241 23.16 24.86 15.86
N TRP A 242 21.89 24.46 15.81
CA TRP A 242 21.36 23.40 14.97
C TRP A 242 21.55 23.65 13.48
N GLU A 243 21.27 24.86 13.01
CA GLU A 243 21.49 25.21 11.61
C GLU A 243 22.95 25.06 11.18
N THR A 244 23.87 25.37 12.09
CA THR A 244 25.31 25.26 11.81
C THR A 244 25.70 23.79 11.74
N TYR A 245 25.16 22.95 12.63
CA TYR A 245 25.37 21.50 12.60
C TYR A 245 24.88 20.89 11.28
N ILE A 246 23.67 21.23 10.83
CA ILE A 246 23.09 20.77 9.57
C ILE A 246 23.88 21.25 8.34
N LYS A 247 24.52 22.43 8.42
CA LYS A 247 25.38 22.94 7.33
C LYS A 247 26.75 22.24 7.31
N ASP A 248 27.34 21.99 8.48
CA ASP A 248 28.66 21.40 8.58
C ASP A 248 28.66 19.89 8.25
N CYS A 249 27.62 19.14 8.63
CA CYS A 249 27.52 17.71 8.37
C CYS A 249 27.69 17.36 6.87
N PRO A 250 26.85 17.85 5.93
CA PRO A 250 26.97 17.53 4.49
C PRO A 250 28.34 17.91 3.90
N ALA A 251 28.99 18.95 4.41
CA ALA A 251 30.33 19.34 3.95
C ALA A 251 31.39 18.25 4.16
N LEU A 252 31.17 17.33 5.10
CA LEU A 252 32.04 16.19 5.37
C LEU A 252 31.92 15.04 4.36
N LEU A 253 30.90 15.05 3.49
CA LEU A 253 30.63 13.94 2.57
C LEU A 253 31.78 13.68 1.57
N HIS A 254 32.42 14.75 1.09
CA HIS A 254 33.59 14.60 0.22
C HIS A 254 34.75 13.95 0.98
N THR A 255 35.04 14.40 2.20
CA THR A 255 36.05 13.79 3.07
C THR A 255 35.73 12.32 3.39
N ALA A 256 34.45 11.99 3.55
CA ALA A 256 33.99 10.64 3.86
C ALA A 256 34.15 9.66 2.70
N PHE A 257 33.74 10.05 1.49
CA PHE A 257 33.55 9.13 0.37
C PHE A 257 34.34 9.48 -0.89
N GLY A 258 35.00 10.64 -0.96
CA GLY A 258 35.69 11.11 -2.16
C GLY A 258 34.74 11.41 -3.33
N LEU A 259 33.47 11.75 -3.02
CA LEU A 259 32.43 12.02 -4.02
C LEU A 259 32.09 13.50 -4.07
N ASP A 260 31.94 14.03 -5.28
CA ASP A 260 31.58 15.43 -5.52
C ASP A 260 30.10 15.65 -5.85
N THR A 261 29.38 14.60 -6.21
CA THR A 261 27.95 14.66 -6.52
C THR A 261 27.22 13.41 -6.07
N PHE A 262 25.96 13.58 -5.71
CA PHE A 262 25.06 12.51 -5.27
C PHE A 262 23.80 12.48 -6.13
N THR A 263 23.10 11.35 -6.11
CA THR A 263 21.81 11.19 -6.80
C THR A 263 20.64 11.59 -5.89
N ASN A 264 19.53 12.01 -6.47
CA ASN A 264 18.35 12.49 -5.71
C ASN A 264 17.70 11.45 -4.77
N ASN A 265 18.04 10.15 -4.90
CA ASN A 265 17.65 9.04 -4.02
C ASN A 265 18.73 8.67 -2.98
N SER A 266 19.69 9.57 -2.75
CA SER A 266 20.74 9.42 -1.75
C SER A 266 20.37 10.18 -0.48
N ILE A 267 20.63 9.55 0.66
CA ILE A 267 20.46 10.13 2.00
C ILE A 267 21.82 10.03 2.70
N ALA A 268 22.28 11.12 3.31
CA ALA A 268 23.40 11.05 4.23
C ALA A 268 22.89 10.78 5.64
N VAL A 269 23.48 9.81 6.32
CA VAL A 269 23.15 9.46 7.71
C VAL A 269 24.37 9.73 8.57
N PHE A 270 24.28 10.74 9.44
CA PHE A 270 25.35 11.12 10.35
C PHE A 270 25.10 10.47 11.70
N LEU A 271 25.89 9.44 12.00
CA LEU A 271 25.82 8.70 13.26
C LEU A 271 26.85 9.27 14.24
N PRO A 272 26.40 9.83 15.39
CA PRO A 272 27.30 10.44 16.35
C PRO A 272 28.08 9.38 17.12
N ASN A 273 29.20 9.77 17.71
CA ASN A 273 29.91 8.94 18.68
C ASN A 273 28.97 8.45 19.80
N PRO A 274 28.74 7.13 19.98
CA PRO A 274 27.85 6.61 21.01
C PRO A 274 28.36 6.84 22.44
N SER A 275 29.66 7.12 22.60
CA SER A 275 30.32 7.36 23.88
C SER A 275 30.29 8.81 24.35
N VAL A 276 29.56 9.68 23.63
CA VAL A 276 29.25 11.03 24.07
C VAL A 276 28.55 10.93 25.43
N GLY A 277 29.20 11.45 26.48
CA GLY A 277 28.86 11.19 27.89
C GLY A 277 27.42 11.56 28.27
N GLU A 278 26.98 11.13 29.46
CA GLU A 278 25.60 11.33 29.96
C GLU A 278 25.06 12.75 29.78
N LYS A 279 25.95 13.75 29.89
CA LYS A 279 25.69 15.18 29.67
C LYS A 279 25.05 15.50 28.31
N TRP A 280 25.44 14.80 27.26
CA TRP A 280 25.05 15.09 25.87
C TRP A 280 24.22 13.98 25.23
N LYS A 281 24.22 12.78 25.84
CA LYS A 281 23.47 11.62 25.36
C LYS A 281 21.97 11.90 25.15
N ASN A 282 21.39 12.78 25.98
CA ASN A 282 19.98 13.13 25.95
C ASN A 282 19.70 14.48 25.23
N ASP A 283 20.76 15.23 24.88
CA ASP A 283 20.68 16.60 24.37
C ASP A 283 21.01 16.71 22.88
N VAL A 284 21.33 15.61 22.19
CA VAL A 284 21.40 15.60 20.72
C VAL A 284 20.06 15.08 20.20
N PRO A 285 19.39 15.75 19.26
CA PRO A 285 18.17 15.21 18.67
C PRO A 285 18.49 14.39 17.41
N THR A 286 17.79 13.28 17.21
CA THR A 286 17.70 12.66 15.89
C THR A 286 16.73 13.48 15.04
N GLY A 287 17.04 13.65 13.75
CA GLY A 287 16.10 14.31 12.85
C GLY A 287 16.50 14.27 11.39
N ASN A 288 15.48 14.47 10.55
CA ASN A 288 15.58 14.64 9.11
C ASN A 288 15.69 16.11 8.73
N HIS A 289 16.57 16.39 7.76
CA HIS A 289 16.81 17.72 7.24
C HIS A 289 16.74 17.71 5.72
N ILE A 290 15.84 18.52 5.19
CA ILE A 290 15.82 18.83 3.76
C ILE A 290 16.96 19.78 3.45
N ILE A 291 17.83 19.35 2.53
CA ILE A 291 19.01 20.09 2.09
C ILE A 291 19.06 20.12 0.55
N ASN A 292 19.95 20.93 0.00
CA ASN A 292 20.27 20.88 -1.43
C ASN A 292 21.79 20.93 -1.60
N PHE A 293 22.45 19.82 -1.26
CA PHE A 293 23.91 19.75 -1.24
C PHE A 293 24.40 18.79 -2.33
N ARG A 294 24.98 19.34 -3.41
CA ARG A 294 25.65 18.57 -4.47
C ARG A 294 24.78 17.41 -5.02
N GLY A 295 23.47 17.64 -5.17
CA GLY A 295 22.50 16.63 -5.66
C GLY A 295 21.87 15.75 -4.57
N MET A 296 22.31 15.84 -3.32
CA MET A 296 21.64 15.21 -2.17
C MET A 296 20.54 16.10 -1.61
N LYS A 297 19.39 15.50 -1.30
CA LYS A 297 18.19 16.19 -0.82
C LYS A 297 17.92 16.05 0.67
N VAL A 298 18.51 15.02 1.29
CA VAL A 298 18.16 14.63 2.65
C VAL A 298 19.41 14.30 3.45
N VAL A 299 19.47 14.84 4.66
CA VAL A 299 20.42 14.46 5.70
C VAL A 299 19.64 14.00 6.92
N ILE A 300 20.03 12.87 7.48
CA ILE A 300 19.55 12.39 8.76
C ILE A 300 20.69 12.55 9.75
N THR A 301 20.46 13.29 10.81
CA THR A 301 21.37 13.39 11.95
C THR A 301 20.87 12.48 13.04
N GLY A 302 21.70 11.56 13.53
CA GLY A 302 21.38 10.71 14.67
C GLY A 302 21.76 11.38 15.99
N SER A 303 21.07 10.96 17.04
CA SER A 303 21.46 11.15 18.44
C SER A 303 22.00 9.84 19.03
N PRO A 304 22.75 9.87 20.14
CA PRO A 304 23.35 8.65 20.69
C PRO A 304 22.34 7.54 21.08
N ASP A 305 21.08 7.87 21.33
CA ASP A 305 20.01 6.91 21.56
C ASP A 305 19.59 6.13 20.28
N ILE A 306 19.96 6.59 19.07
CA ILE A 306 19.69 5.86 17.80
C ILE A 306 20.27 4.44 17.80
N TYR A 307 21.36 4.22 18.54
CA TYR A 307 22.00 2.91 18.71
C TYR A 307 21.17 1.96 19.59
N THR A 308 20.21 2.49 20.35
CA THR A 308 19.34 1.73 21.26
C THR A 308 17.89 1.67 20.77
N ARG A 309 17.47 2.60 19.90
CA ARG A 309 16.09 2.74 19.41
C ARG A 309 15.72 1.87 18.21
N LYS A 310 16.53 0.84 17.92
CA LYS A 310 16.34 -0.10 16.80
C LYS A 310 16.21 0.62 15.45
N TYR A 311 15.83 -0.12 14.41
CA TYR A 311 15.72 0.41 13.06
C TYR A 311 14.51 1.34 12.82
N GLY A 312 13.55 1.37 13.75
CA GLY A 312 12.31 2.13 13.61
C GLY A 312 12.55 3.62 13.45
N THR A 313 13.41 4.21 14.29
CA THR A 313 13.77 5.63 14.20
C THR A 313 14.40 5.97 12.86
N LEU A 314 15.39 5.20 12.40
CA LEU A 314 16.00 5.48 11.09
C LEU A 314 15.00 5.32 9.94
N MET A 315 14.08 4.36 10.04
CA MET A 315 13.02 4.18 9.05
C MET A 315 12.05 5.38 9.01
N HIS A 316 11.69 5.91 10.19
CA HIS A 316 10.89 7.12 10.37
C HIS A 316 11.55 8.33 9.71
N GLU A 317 12.83 8.57 10.03
CA GLU A 317 13.59 9.68 9.43
C GLU A 317 13.76 9.55 7.91
N ILE A 318 13.86 8.33 7.38
CA ILE A 318 13.84 8.11 5.92
C ILE A 318 12.48 8.49 5.33
N GLY A 319 11.38 8.26 6.06
CA GLY A 319 10.02 8.67 5.69
C GLY A 319 9.92 10.17 5.45
N HIS A 320 10.39 10.99 6.39
CA HIS A 320 10.49 12.45 6.22
C HIS A 320 11.28 12.86 4.96
N GLY A 321 12.25 12.06 4.55
CA GLY A 321 12.98 12.29 3.29
C GLY A 321 12.08 12.30 2.06
N PHE A 322 10.96 11.58 2.09
CA PHE A 322 9.91 11.59 1.07
C PHE A 322 8.85 12.68 1.28
N GLY A 323 9.00 13.55 2.29
CA GLY A 323 8.06 14.62 2.61
C GLY A 323 6.77 14.15 3.29
N THR A 324 6.84 13.09 4.11
CA THR A 324 5.75 12.78 5.05
C THR A 324 5.91 13.58 6.33
N GLY A 325 4.79 14.02 6.87
CA GLY A 325 4.75 14.77 8.11
C GLY A 325 4.70 13.84 9.33
N GLU A 326 4.76 14.44 10.50
CA GLU A 326 4.56 13.71 11.75
C GLU A 326 3.08 13.38 11.95
N LEU A 327 2.79 12.11 12.26
CA LEU A 327 1.42 11.64 12.51
C LEU A 327 1.13 11.47 14.01
N TYR A 328 2.12 11.64 14.88
CA TYR A 328 1.89 11.80 16.31
C TYR A 328 1.57 13.27 16.63
N PRO A 329 0.83 13.55 17.72
CA PRO A 329 0.58 14.91 18.12
C PRO A 329 1.86 15.54 18.66
N ILE A 330 2.15 16.74 18.18
CA ILE A 330 3.16 17.62 18.79
C ILE A 330 2.53 18.22 20.06
N PRO A 331 3.22 18.20 21.22
CA PRO A 331 2.66 18.61 22.52
C PRO A 331 1.81 19.90 22.49
N PRO A 332 0.79 20.02 23.36
CA PRO A 332 0.52 19.18 24.52
C PRO A 332 -0.54 18.11 24.25
N PHE A 333 -0.12 16.89 23.93
CA PHE A 333 -1.02 15.73 23.85
C PHE A 333 -0.33 14.51 24.44
N GLU A 334 -1.10 13.64 25.08
CA GLU A 334 -0.57 12.42 25.66
C GLU A 334 -0.49 11.31 24.59
N TRP A 335 0.53 10.46 24.69
CA TRP A 335 0.90 9.45 23.68
C TRP A 335 -0.17 8.35 23.45
N TYR A 336 -1.17 8.25 24.32
CA TYR A 336 -2.34 7.36 24.15
C TYR A 336 -3.55 8.04 23.47
N ASP A 337 -3.48 9.35 23.23
CA ASP A 337 -4.46 10.13 22.45
C ASP A 337 -4.13 10.14 20.95
N THR A 338 -3.18 9.33 20.50
CA THR A 338 -2.75 9.32 19.10
C THR A 338 -3.66 8.43 18.28
N GLU A 339 -4.46 9.03 17.40
CA GLU A 339 -5.37 8.30 16.52
C GLU A 339 -4.66 7.23 15.69
N MET A 340 -3.36 7.39 15.39
CA MET A 340 -2.63 6.51 14.48
C MET A 340 -1.75 5.47 15.21
N MET A 341 -1.32 5.70 16.46
CA MET A 341 -0.44 4.81 17.25
C MET A 341 0.67 4.15 16.40
N GLY A 342 0.80 2.81 16.44
CA GLY A 342 1.74 2.05 15.62
C GLY A 342 1.18 1.57 14.28
N LEU A 343 0.07 2.14 13.81
CA LEU A 343 -0.45 1.85 12.46
C LEU A 343 0.34 2.53 11.36
N ASP A 344 1.25 3.44 11.71
CA ASP A 344 2.21 4.04 10.78
C ASP A 344 3.52 4.40 11.49
N VAL A 345 4.65 4.24 10.80
CA VAL A 345 5.98 4.57 11.35
C VAL A 345 6.14 6.06 11.61
N MET A 346 5.46 6.92 10.86
CA MET A 346 5.41 8.37 11.06
C MET A 346 4.56 8.77 12.28
N SER A 347 3.85 7.83 12.90
CA SER A 347 3.13 8.05 14.16
C SER A 347 3.90 7.46 15.35
N ASN A 348 4.32 6.20 15.26
CA ASN A 348 5.09 5.60 16.35
C ASN A 348 6.09 4.57 15.82
N SER A 349 7.34 5.01 15.68
CA SER A 349 8.44 4.19 15.17
C SER A 349 8.79 2.98 16.04
N ASP A 350 8.39 2.98 17.31
CA ASP A 350 8.66 1.89 18.25
C ASP A 350 7.61 0.76 18.16
N LEU A 351 6.41 1.08 17.67
CA LEU A 351 5.29 0.14 17.58
C LEU A 351 5.00 -0.32 16.16
N ALA A 352 5.26 0.55 15.18
CA ALA A 352 4.93 0.30 13.79
C ALA A 352 5.86 -0.74 13.15
N THR A 353 5.27 -1.62 12.35
CA THR A 353 6.04 -2.55 11.51
C THR A 353 6.39 -1.97 10.15
N GLY A 354 5.79 -0.84 9.78
CA GLY A 354 6.21 0.00 8.67
C GLY A 354 5.24 1.12 8.32
N PHE A 355 5.30 1.58 7.08
CA PHE A 355 4.40 2.59 6.51
C PHE A 355 3.03 1.98 6.19
N MET A 356 1.97 2.76 6.38
CA MET A 356 0.60 2.44 6.02
C MET A 356 0.44 2.39 4.50
N GLY A 357 -0.68 1.84 4.03
CA GLY A 357 -0.96 1.68 2.61
C GLY A 357 -0.93 3.02 1.86
N TYR A 358 -1.46 4.09 2.44
CA TYR A 358 -1.39 5.42 1.81
C TYR A 358 0.03 5.89 1.53
N HIS A 359 0.95 5.81 2.51
CA HIS A 359 2.34 6.21 2.31
C HIS A 359 3.02 5.33 1.25
N ARG A 360 2.83 4.00 1.29
CA ARG A 360 3.38 3.11 0.25
C ARG A 360 2.83 3.43 -1.15
N TYR A 361 1.55 3.82 -1.23
CA TYR A 361 0.94 4.28 -2.46
C TYR A 361 1.59 5.58 -2.90
N ARG A 362 1.66 6.58 -2.02
CA ARG A 362 2.29 7.89 -2.28
C ARG A 362 3.71 7.68 -2.80
N TYR A 363 4.51 6.86 -2.14
CA TYR A 363 5.89 6.54 -2.50
C TYR A 363 6.05 5.71 -3.78
N GLY A 364 4.96 5.34 -4.46
CA GLY A 364 5.04 4.50 -5.67
C GLY A 364 5.48 3.06 -5.42
N TRP A 365 5.53 2.61 -4.17
CA TRP A 365 5.91 1.25 -3.78
C TRP A 365 4.80 0.22 -4.02
N MET A 366 3.59 0.72 -4.32
CA MET A 366 2.47 -0.05 -4.83
C MET A 366 2.23 0.37 -6.30
N PRO A 367 3.07 -0.12 -7.22
CA PRO A 367 3.09 0.34 -8.60
C PRO A 367 1.80 -0.07 -9.30
N TYR A 368 1.30 0.86 -10.09
CA TYR A 368 0.18 0.60 -10.97
C TYR A 368 0.53 -0.49 -11.99
N LYS A 369 -0.25 -1.57 -11.99
CA LYS A 369 -0.34 -2.52 -13.10
C LYS A 369 -1.80 -2.60 -13.48
N LYS A 370 -2.16 -2.12 -14.67
CA LYS A 370 -3.55 -2.06 -15.14
C LYS A 370 -4.22 -3.41 -14.98
N GLU A 371 -3.51 -4.50 -15.27
CA GLU A 371 -4.01 -5.86 -15.24
C GLU A 371 -4.07 -6.47 -13.83
N LYS A 372 -3.37 -5.86 -12.85
CA LYS A 372 -3.27 -6.33 -11.45
C LYS A 372 -3.15 -5.14 -10.49
N PRO A 373 -4.22 -4.35 -10.31
CA PRO A 373 -4.17 -3.16 -9.47
C PRO A 373 -3.97 -3.53 -8.00
N THR A 374 -3.03 -2.86 -7.34
CA THR A 374 -2.82 -2.96 -5.88
C THR A 374 -3.60 -1.92 -5.09
N SER A 375 -4.18 -0.94 -5.76
CA SER A 375 -5.04 0.08 -5.17
C SER A 375 -6.14 0.45 -6.15
N VAL A 376 -7.31 0.81 -5.64
CA VAL A 376 -8.46 1.22 -6.44
C VAL A 376 -8.93 2.61 -6.03
N TYR A 377 -9.38 3.39 -7.01
CA TYR A 377 -9.87 4.75 -6.80
C TYR A 377 -11.31 4.85 -7.30
N LEU A 378 -12.26 5.16 -6.41
CA LEU A 378 -13.69 5.14 -6.72
C LEU A 378 -14.22 6.57 -6.83
N THR A 379 -14.74 6.95 -8.01
CA THR A 379 -15.18 8.33 -8.28
C THR A 379 -16.65 8.45 -8.66
N GLU A 380 -17.25 7.37 -9.15
CA GLU A 380 -18.60 7.40 -9.72
C GLU A 380 -19.63 6.89 -8.71
N PRO A 381 -20.74 7.60 -8.48
CA PRO A 381 -21.82 7.13 -7.61
C PRO A 381 -22.34 5.75 -8.04
N HIS A 382 -21.91 4.71 -7.33
CA HIS A 382 -22.19 3.30 -7.62
C HIS A 382 -22.00 2.44 -6.37
N SER A 383 -22.57 1.24 -6.38
CA SER A 383 -22.35 0.22 -5.35
C SER A 383 -21.24 -0.73 -5.79
N TYR A 384 -20.10 -0.67 -5.11
CA TYR A 384 -18.93 -1.49 -5.36
C TYR A 384 -18.85 -2.65 -4.36
N ARG A 385 -18.40 -3.81 -4.84
CA ARG A 385 -17.92 -4.90 -4.00
C ARG A 385 -16.44 -5.12 -4.27
N ILE A 386 -15.59 -4.92 -3.26
CA ILE A 386 -14.13 -4.98 -3.39
C ILE A 386 -13.57 -6.01 -2.41
N VAL A 387 -12.64 -6.85 -2.88
CA VAL A 387 -11.87 -7.73 -2.01
C VAL A 387 -10.56 -7.06 -1.65
N LEU A 388 -10.41 -6.67 -0.40
CA LEU A 388 -9.15 -6.22 0.16
C LEU A 388 -8.27 -7.39 0.60
N THR A 389 -7.01 -7.33 0.22
CA THR A 389 -5.93 -8.21 0.66
C THR A 389 -4.95 -7.47 1.56
N THR A 390 -4.17 -8.18 2.36
CA THR A 390 -3.19 -7.57 3.27
C THR A 390 -2.11 -6.79 2.51
N LEU A 391 -1.48 -5.81 3.14
CA LEU A 391 -0.37 -5.07 2.54
C LEU A 391 0.82 -6.00 2.22
N SER A 392 1.01 -7.03 3.03
CA SER A 392 2.00 -8.10 2.83
C SER A 392 1.70 -9.08 1.69
N SER A 393 0.46 -9.12 1.18
CA SER A 393 0.08 -10.00 0.09
C SER A 393 0.80 -9.65 -1.22
N ASP A 394 1.11 -10.67 -2.02
CA ASP A 394 1.85 -10.52 -3.28
C ASP A 394 1.01 -9.88 -4.39
N ASN A 395 -0.30 -10.11 -4.35
CA ASN A 395 -1.27 -9.59 -5.30
C ASN A 395 -2.57 -9.22 -4.57
N GLY A 396 -3.46 -8.56 -5.29
CA GLY A 396 -4.77 -8.14 -4.78
C GLY A 396 -4.83 -6.65 -4.48
N ILE A 397 -6.04 -6.16 -4.24
CA ILE A 397 -6.29 -4.76 -3.92
C ILE A 397 -5.95 -4.59 -2.43
N LYS A 398 -5.01 -3.72 -2.13
CA LYS A 398 -4.51 -3.46 -0.76
C LYS A 398 -5.20 -2.27 -0.11
N MET A 399 -5.73 -1.37 -0.93
CA MET A 399 -6.30 -0.11 -0.47
C MET A 399 -7.37 0.39 -1.44
N VAL A 400 -8.45 0.94 -0.89
CA VAL A 400 -9.46 1.73 -1.60
C VAL A 400 -9.26 3.20 -1.29
N LEU A 401 -9.30 4.04 -2.32
CA LEU A 401 -9.20 5.48 -2.23
C LEU A 401 -10.48 6.12 -2.80
N ILE A 402 -11.09 7.06 -2.08
CA ILE A 402 -12.35 7.70 -2.46
C ILE A 402 -12.22 9.21 -2.24
N PRO A 403 -12.27 10.07 -3.27
CA PRO A 403 -12.23 11.51 -3.07
C PRO A 403 -13.47 12.00 -2.34
N ASP A 404 -13.30 12.93 -1.41
CA ASP A 404 -14.39 13.51 -0.62
C ASP A 404 -15.42 14.26 -1.49
N LYS A 405 -14.95 14.77 -2.63
CA LYS A 405 -15.77 15.45 -3.62
C LYS A 405 -15.63 14.80 -4.98
N SER A 406 -16.70 14.88 -5.77
CA SER A 406 -16.68 14.49 -7.18
C SER A 406 -15.54 15.23 -7.87
N VAL A 407 -14.60 14.47 -8.41
CA VAL A 407 -13.45 14.97 -9.16
C VAL A 407 -13.61 14.50 -10.59
N SER A 408 -13.49 15.41 -11.56
CA SER A 408 -13.45 15.02 -12.97
C SER A 408 -12.17 14.25 -13.27
N GLN A 409 -12.17 13.45 -14.34
CA GLN A 409 -10.99 12.70 -14.77
C GLN A 409 -9.74 13.58 -14.95
N THR A 410 -9.93 14.85 -15.32
CA THR A 410 -8.87 15.87 -15.47
C THR A 410 -8.34 16.43 -14.14
N ASN A 411 -9.09 16.29 -13.05
CA ASN A 411 -8.77 16.84 -11.72
C ASN A 411 -8.55 15.76 -10.65
N LEU A 412 -8.58 14.47 -11.03
CA LEU A 412 -8.24 13.33 -10.17
C LEU A 412 -6.89 13.48 -9.47
N HIS A 413 -6.07 14.37 -10.00
CA HIS A 413 -4.70 14.59 -9.62
C HIS A 413 -4.50 15.51 -8.41
N LYS A 414 -5.56 16.14 -7.89
CA LYS A 414 -5.49 17.10 -6.77
C LYS A 414 -6.74 17.09 -5.88
N PRO A 415 -7.16 15.94 -5.30
CA PRO A 415 -8.24 15.96 -4.33
C PRO A 415 -7.78 16.73 -3.07
N SER A 416 -8.58 17.69 -2.62
CA SER A 416 -8.30 18.41 -1.36
C SER A 416 -8.50 17.52 -0.12
N LYS A 417 -9.20 16.39 -0.30
CA LYS A 417 -9.45 15.39 0.73
C LYS A 417 -9.73 14.04 0.08
N LEU A 418 -9.09 13.00 0.62
CA LEU A 418 -9.20 11.63 0.16
C LEU A 418 -9.55 10.73 1.35
N TRP A 419 -10.45 9.78 1.15
CA TRP A 419 -10.74 8.73 2.10
C TRP A 419 -9.97 7.48 1.71
N GLY A 420 -9.31 6.85 2.68
CA GLY A 420 -8.60 5.59 2.53
C GLY A 420 -9.29 4.49 3.34
N ILE A 421 -9.37 3.30 2.75
CA ILE A 421 -9.82 2.08 3.42
C ILE A 421 -8.78 1.00 3.14
N GLU A 422 -8.21 0.42 4.18
CA GLU A 422 -7.23 -0.66 4.06
C GLU A 422 -7.27 -1.60 5.27
N ILE A 423 -6.63 -2.75 5.14
CA ILE A 423 -6.41 -3.67 6.25
C ILE A 423 -5.32 -3.09 7.16
N ALA A 424 -5.59 -3.02 8.46
CA ALA A 424 -4.61 -2.60 9.46
C ALA A 424 -3.36 -3.50 9.38
N GLN A 425 -2.19 -2.89 9.35
CA GLN A 425 -0.93 -3.64 9.41
C GLN A 425 -0.66 -4.18 10.83
N ASP A 426 0.34 -5.05 10.93
CA ASP A 426 0.83 -5.52 12.23
C ASP A 426 1.26 -4.32 13.10
N VAL A 427 0.82 -4.33 14.37
CA VAL A 427 1.28 -3.39 15.39
C VAL A 427 1.92 -4.18 16.53
N GLN A 428 3.14 -3.82 16.89
CA GLN A 428 3.91 -4.50 17.92
C GLN A 428 3.48 -4.03 19.32
N SER A 429 3.73 -4.84 20.34
CA SER A 429 3.61 -4.42 21.74
C SER A 429 4.88 -3.71 22.19
N LYS A 430 4.80 -2.53 22.82
CA LYS A 430 5.99 -1.77 23.26
C LYS A 430 6.90 -2.57 24.17
N GLU A 431 6.32 -3.15 25.24
CA GLU A 431 7.06 -3.91 26.25
C GLU A 431 7.70 -5.16 25.65
N GLN A 432 6.99 -5.84 24.75
CA GLN A 432 7.46 -7.09 24.17
C GLN A 432 8.43 -6.86 23.02
N PHE A 433 8.22 -5.81 22.22
CA PHE A 433 9.19 -5.34 21.24
C PHE A 433 10.51 -5.04 21.95
N LEU A 434 10.52 -4.19 22.98
CA LEU A 434 11.74 -3.87 23.73
C LEU A 434 12.36 -5.11 24.40
N ALA A 435 11.55 -6.09 24.81
CA ALA A 435 12.01 -7.37 25.36
C ALA A 435 12.40 -8.44 24.32
N GLY A 436 12.33 -8.16 23.01
CA GLY A 436 12.65 -9.12 21.94
C GLY A 436 11.62 -10.25 21.77
N LYS A 437 10.42 -10.10 22.35
CA LYS A 437 9.30 -11.04 22.23
C LYS A 437 8.37 -10.59 21.09
N ASN A 438 8.10 -11.47 20.14
CA ASN A 438 7.37 -11.16 18.90
C ASN A 438 5.84 -11.20 19.06
N GLU A 439 5.26 -10.73 20.17
CA GLU A 439 3.79 -10.66 20.27
C GLU A 439 3.25 -9.32 19.76
N LYS A 440 2.10 -9.39 19.09
CA LYS A 440 1.51 -8.29 18.35
C LYS A 440 0.26 -7.78 19.07
N MET A 441 0.10 -6.46 19.12
CA MET A 441 -1.14 -5.82 19.58
C MET A 441 -2.26 -5.90 18.54
N ILE A 442 -1.88 -5.91 17.25
CA ILE A 442 -2.77 -6.07 16.11
C ILE A 442 -2.06 -6.98 15.13
N THR A 443 -2.75 -8.00 14.61
CA THR A 443 -2.24 -8.83 13.52
C THR A 443 -2.84 -8.38 12.20
N GLU A 444 -2.00 -8.25 11.18
CA GLU A 444 -2.43 -7.90 9.84
C GLU A 444 -3.49 -8.90 9.33
N GLY A 445 -4.59 -8.38 8.78
CA GLY A 445 -5.72 -9.20 8.31
C GLY A 445 -6.85 -9.37 9.32
N GLU A 446 -6.71 -8.87 10.54
CA GLU A 446 -7.77 -8.96 11.55
C GLU A 446 -8.76 -7.80 11.52
N MET A 447 -8.31 -6.62 11.10
CA MET A 447 -9.06 -5.36 11.24
C MET A 447 -8.92 -4.48 10.00
N ILE A 448 -9.91 -3.61 9.79
CA ILE A 448 -9.91 -2.54 8.78
C ILE A 448 -9.67 -1.19 9.48
N ILE A 449 -8.91 -0.32 8.83
CA ILE A 449 -8.84 1.10 9.17
C ILE A 449 -9.49 1.94 8.07
N ILE A 450 -10.17 2.99 8.50
CA ILE A 450 -10.78 3.99 7.63
C ILE A 450 -10.18 5.34 8.04
N TYR A 451 -9.67 6.08 7.09
CA TYR A 451 -8.98 7.34 7.36
C TYR A 451 -9.23 8.37 6.27
N THR A 452 -8.88 9.61 6.56
CA THR A 452 -8.77 10.66 5.53
C THR A 452 -7.36 11.14 5.41
N VAL A 453 -6.98 11.53 4.20
CA VAL A 453 -5.84 12.37 3.90
C VAL A 453 -6.34 13.71 3.42
N GLU A 454 -5.94 14.80 4.07
CA GLU A 454 -6.37 16.17 3.75
C GLU A 454 -5.20 17.01 3.24
N TYR A 455 -5.44 17.77 2.16
CA TYR A 455 -4.46 18.64 1.54
C TYR A 455 -5.09 19.98 1.09
N PRO A 456 -4.47 21.14 1.41
CA PRO A 456 -3.37 21.29 2.36
C PRO A 456 -3.80 20.84 3.77
N GLU A 457 -2.82 20.51 4.60
CA GLU A 457 -3.07 20.24 6.02
C GLU A 457 -3.78 21.46 6.65
N LEU A 458 -4.83 21.20 7.43
CA LEU A 458 -5.56 22.26 8.11
C LEU A 458 -4.80 22.67 9.37
N GLU A 459 -4.79 23.96 9.69
CA GLU A 459 -4.15 24.46 10.91
C GLU A 459 -4.61 23.69 12.15
N GLY A 460 -3.64 23.19 12.93
CA GLY A 460 -3.88 22.40 14.15
C GLY A 460 -4.47 21.00 13.93
N LYS A 461 -4.51 20.50 12.69
CA LYS A 461 -4.99 19.15 12.36
C LYS A 461 -3.94 18.39 11.58
N ARG A 462 -3.86 17.08 11.81
CA ARG A 462 -2.98 16.20 11.04
C ARG A 462 -3.50 15.98 9.63
N ALA A 463 -2.59 15.84 8.67
CA ALA A 463 -2.92 15.48 7.31
C ALA A 463 -3.62 14.11 7.20
N ILE A 464 -3.21 13.10 7.99
CA ILE A 464 -3.88 11.80 8.06
C ILE A 464 -4.62 11.62 9.38
N ARG A 465 -5.89 11.22 9.31
CA ARG A 465 -6.77 11.05 10.49
C ARG A 465 -7.60 9.79 10.38
N LEU A 466 -7.63 8.98 11.43
CA LEU A 466 -8.52 7.82 11.48
C LEU A 466 -9.95 8.26 11.76
N PHE A 467 -10.91 7.57 11.16
CA PHE A 467 -12.31 7.84 11.40
C PHE A 467 -12.89 6.83 12.38
N PRO A 468 -13.44 7.28 13.51
CA PRO A 468 -13.95 6.38 14.52
C PRO A 468 -15.37 5.92 14.21
N LYS A 469 -15.75 4.75 14.75
CA LYS A 469 -17.12 4.20 14.73
C LYS A 469 -18.13 5.08 15.45
N LYS A 470 -17.66 5.85 16.44
CA LYS A 470 -18.44 6.74 17.30
C LYS A 470 -17.56 7.87 17.83
N ALA A 471 -18.13 8.88 18.47
CA ALA A 471 -17.34 9.86 19.21
C ALA A 471 -16.45 9.14 20.24
N PHE A 472 -15.15 9.43 20.22
CA PHE A 472 -14.16 8.82 21.11
C PHE A 472 -14.21 9.51 22.48
N ASP A 473 -14.46 8.73 23.54
CA ASP A 473 -14.37 9.18 24.93
C ASP A 473 -13.10 8.60 25.57
N LYS A 474 -12.08 9.43 25.75
CA LYS A 474 -10.74 9.01 26.22
C LYS A 474 -10.75 8.34 27.61
N ASP A 475 -11.74 8.65 28.45
CA ASP A 475 -11.79 8.14 29.83
C ASP A 475 -12.44 6.75 29.89
N LYS A 476 -13.19 6.36 28.85
CA LYS A 476 -14.02 5.14 28.84
C LYS A 476 -13.69 4.19 27.70
N ASP A 477 -13.23 4.73 26.57
CA ASP A 477 -13.05 3.97 25.36
C ASP A 477 -11.64 3.41 25.24
N LYS A 478 -11.58 2.14 24.86
CA LYS A 478 -10.34 1.57 24.36
C LYS A 478 -10.19 2.01 22.91
N TRP A 479 -9.20 2.87 22.61
CA TRP A 479 -8.90 3.41 21.27
C TRP A 479 -9.13 2.39 20.13
N ARG A 480 -8.55 1.19 20.25
CA ARG A 480 -8.65 0.15 19.22
C ARG A 480 -10.09 -0.27 18.89
N LYS A 481 -10.98 -0.29 19.89
CA LYS A 481 -12.39 -0.67 19.68
C LYS A 481 -13.17 0.40 18.94
N VAL A 482 -12.68 1.64 18.97
CA VAL A 482 -13.35 2.80 18.38
C VAL A 482 -12.86 3.05 16.96
N PHE A 483 -11.58 2.85 16.67
CA PHE A 483 -10.99 3.18 15.36
C PHE A 483 -10.76 1.97 14.43
N LEU A 484 -10.76 0.73 14.93
CA LEU A 484 -10.53 -0.47 14.11
C LEU A 484 -11.84 -1.20 13.83
N TYR A 485 -12.12 -1.49 12.57
CA TYR A 485 -13.35 -2.12 12.14
C TYR A 485 -13.19 -3.64 11.94
N GLU A 486 -14.18 -4.40 12.41
CA GLU A 486 -14.25 -5.86 12.43
C GLU A 486 -15.24 -6.43 11.38
N ASP A 487 -15.29 -7.76 11.29
CA ASP A 487 -16.27 -8.48 10.47
C ASP A 487 -17.71 -8.13 10.86
N GLY A 488 -18.56 -7.89 9.86
CA GLY A 488 -19.98 -7.57 10.03
C GLY A 488 -20.26 -6.12 10.41
N GLU A 489 -19.24 -5.30 10.67
CA GLU A 489 -19.43 -3.90 11.00
C GLU A 489 -19.72 -3.01 9.78
N THR A 490 -20.33 -1.87 10.05
CA THR A 490 -20.69 -0.87 9.05
C THR A 490 -20.08 0.49 9.38
N PHE A 491 -19.67 1.21 8.35
CA PHE A 491 -19.26 2.60 8.46
C PHE A 491 -20.31 3.49 7.80
N GLU A 492 -21.00 4.26 8.65
CA GLU A 492 -22.00 5.24 8.25
C GLU A 492 -21.59 6.59 8.83
N ASN A 493 -20.98 7.43 7.99
CA ASN A 493 -20.61 8.78 8.37
C ASN A 493 -21.29 9.79 7.44
N PRO A 494 -22.08 10.75 7.98
CA PRO A 494 -22.77 11.74 7.16
C PRO A 494 -21.83 12.61 6.31
N SER A 495 -20.60 12.82 6.77
CA SER A 495 -19.57 13.58 6.06
C SER A 495 -18.78 12.76 5.04
N ALA A 496 -18.88 11.42 5.05
CA ALA A 496 -18.21 10.59 4.07
C ALA A 496 -19.05 10.46 2.79
N PRO A 497 -18.43 10.45 1.59
CA PRO A 497 -19.13 10.30 0.31
C PRO A 497 -19.58 8.85 0.06
N PHE A 498 -19.54 7.97 1.06
CA PHE A 498 -19.87 6.57 0.94
C PHE A 498 -20.47 6.01 2.23
N ASP A 499 -21.16 4.89 2.08
CA ASP A 499 -21.46 3.95 3.16
C ASP A 499 -20.67 2.66 2.90
N LEU A 500 -20.27 1.97 3.96
CA LEU A 500 -19.47 0.75 3.84
C LEU A 500 -20.00 -0.35 4.76
N LYS A 501 -20.06 -1.59 4.25
CA LYS A 501 -20.21 -2.82 5.06
C LYS A 501 -19.00 -3.72 4.88
N ILE A 502 -18.54 -4.30 5.98
CA ILE A 502 -17.29 -5.06 6.04
C ILE A 502 -17.63 -6.52 6.32
N TYR A 503 -17.04 -7.42 5.53
CA TYR A 503 -17.17 -8.85 5.73
C TYR A 503 -15.82 -9.53 5.65
N LYS A 504 -15.50 -10.42 6.58
CA LYS A 504 -14.24 -11.16 6.56
C LYS A 504 -14.27 -12.23 5.49
N ASN A 505 -13.18 -12.32 4.71
CA ASN A 505 -13.03 -13.37 3.73
C ASN A 505 -12.46 -14.64 4.39
N LYS A 506 -13.04 -15.80 4.07
CA LYS A 506 -12.58 -17.11 4.59
C LYS A 506 -11.16 -17.45 4.15
N ASP A 507 -10.74 -16.96 2.98
CA ASP A 507 -9.42 -17.20 2.40
C ASP A 507 -8.37 -16.14 2.80
N GLY A 508 -8.71 -15.27 3.78
CA GLY A 508 -7.90 -14.12 4.18
C GLY A 508 -8.30 -12.83 3.47
N GLY A 509 -8.26 -11.71 4.21
CA GLY A 509 -8.70 -10.39 3.73
C GLY A 509 -10.16 -10.05 4.05
N PHE A 510 -10.70 -9.04 3.38
CA PHE A 510 -12.05 -8.52 3.61
C PHE A 510 -12.81 -8.26 2.31
N TYR A 511 -14.09 -8.60 2.26
CA TYR A 511 -15.03 -8.05 1.29
C TYR A 511 -15.59 -6.73 1.82
N LEU A 512 -15.55 -5.71 0.98
CA LEU A 512 -16.10 -4.39 1.23
C LEU A 512 -17.27 -4.16 0.30
N ASP A 513 -18.46 -3.96 0.85
CA ASP A 513 -19.62 -3.45 0.11
C ASP A 513 -19.66 -1.93 0.32
N ILE A 514 -19.18 -1.18 -0.67
CA ILE A 514 -19.06 0.28 -0.64
C ILE A 514 -20.16 0.87 -1.53
N LYS A 515 -21.01 1.72 -0.97
CA LYS A 515 -22.00 2.47 -1.74
C LYS A 515 -21.59 3.94 -1.79
N LEU A 516 -21.14 4.41 -2.94
CA LEU A 516 -20.89 5.85 -3.12
C LEU A 516 -22.20 6.61 -3.19
N LYS A 517 -22.30 7.68 -2.41
CA LYS A 517 -23.48 8.54 -2.32
C LYS A 517 -23.57 9.43 -3.56
N THR A 518 -24.75 9.50 -4.16
CA THR A 518 -25.08 10.58 -5.09
C THR A 518 -25.12 11.88 -4.30
N LYS A 519 -24.33 12.87 -4.74
CA LYS A 519 -24.38 14.22 -4.18
C LYS A 519 -25.68 14.93 -4.52
#